data_AF-A0A410RMK7-F1
#
_entry.id   AF-A0A410RMK7-F1
#
_cell.length_a   1.000
_cell.length_b   1.000
_cell.length_c   1.000
_cell.angle_alpha   90.00
_cell.angle_beta   90.00
_cell.angle_gamma   90.00
#
_symmetry.space_group_name_H-M   'P 1'
#
loop_
_entity.id
_entity.type
_entity.pdbx_description
1 polymer ?
#
loop_
_entity_poly.entity_id
_entity_poly.type
_entity_poly.pdbx_seq_one_letter_code
_entity_poly.pdbx_strand_id
1 'polypeptide(L)'
;MTSLLSLRRAVLLAALGASGCAGSSMQTREDFSPPLPPPPTSVALTVGYQEAVRLGAAYARSHDQALELVMAKQGVASWWLRYASPEGQKSLDLRVDGHTAKVEPIPLPPSAGAPSR
;
A
#
# COMPACT_ATOMS: atom_id res chain seq x y z
N MET A 1 5.12 1.09 -43.80
CA MET A 1 4.41 -0.02 -43.14
C MET A 1 4.90 -1.32 -43.75
N THR A 2 5.79 -2.04 -43.07
CA THR A 2 6.18 -3.40 -43.47
C THR A 2 6.41 -4.24 -42.22
N SER A 3 5.80 -5.41 -42.30
CA SER A 3 5.52 -6.38 -41.26
C SER A 3 6.76 -7.09 -40.72
N LEU A 4 6.61 -7.59 -39.49
CA LEU A 4 7.46 -8.57 -38.81
C LEU A 4 7.81 -9.76 -39.72
N LEU A 5 9.06 -10.22 -39.62
CA LEU A 5 9.45 -11.62 -39.37
C LEU A 5 10.97 -11.73 -39.61
N SER A 6 11.74 -11.85 -38.54
CA SER A 6 13.05 -12.49 -38.62
C SER A 6 13.19 -13.47 -37.48
N LEU A 7 12.60 -14.63 -37.75
CA LEU A 7 12.99 -15.94 -37.26
C LEU A 7 14.52 -16.07 -37.26
N ARG A 8 15.16 -16.44 -36.14
CA ARG A 8 16.38 -17.28 -36.16
C ARG A 8 16.84 -17.72 -34.75
N ARG A 9 16.91 -19.05 -34.62
CA ARG A 9 18.04 -19.85 -34.09
C ARG A 9 18.29 -19.80 -32.58
N ALA A 10 18.04 -20.92 -31.90
CA ALA A 10 19.04 -21.97 -31.56
C ALA A 10 19.83 -21.55 -30.31
N VAL A 11 19.92 -22.34 -29.24
CA VAL A 11 20.81 -23.50 -29.03
C VAL A 11 20.46 -24.00 -27.61
N LEU A 12 19.95 -25.22 -27.44
CA LEU A 12 20.67 -26.49 -27.20
C LEU A 12 21.30 -26.63 -25.80
N LEU A 13 20.92 -27.74 -25.18
CA LEU A 13 21.27 -28.29 -23.87
C LEU A 13 22.77 -28.44 -23.58
N ALA A 14 23.04 -28.59 -22.27
CA ALA A 14 24.05 -29.42 -21.61
C ALA A 14 25.27 -28.71 -21.01
N ALA A 15 25.40 -28.84 -19.68
CA ALA A 15 26.63 -29.34 -19.04
C ALA A 15 26.37 -29.62 -17.54
N LEU A 16 26.18 -30.89 -17.19
CA LEU A 16 26.56 -31.39 -15.87
C LEU A 16 28.09 -31.34 -15.79
N GLY A 17 28.62 -30.65 -14.78
CA GLY A 17 30.04 -30.67 -14.42
C GLY A 17 30.17 -31.04 -12.95
N ALA A 18 30.77 -32.19 -12.70
CA ALA A 18 30.93 -32.80 -11.39
C ALA A 18 32.12 -32.22 -10.59
N SER A 19 32.04 -32.44 -9.28
CA SER A 19 33.13 -32.62 -8.31
C SER A 19 33.97 -31.41 -7.88
N GLY A 20 34.01 -31.23 -6.55
CA GLY A 20 34.92 -30.35 -5.83
C GLY A 20 34.67 -30.40 -4.32
N CYS A 21 35.02 -31.53 -3.69
CA CYS A 21 35.16 -31.61 -2.23
C CYS A 21 36.42 -30.84 -1.80
N ALA A 22 36.30 -29.92 -0.85
CA ALA A 22 37.19 -29.72 0.31
C ALA A 22 37.12 -28.26 0.81
N GLY A 23 36.82 -28.11 2.10
CA GLY A 23 36.72 -26.84 2.82
C GLY A 23 35.91 -27.08 4.09
N SER A 24 36.40 -27.95 4.99
CA SER A 24 37.23 -27.55 6.13
C SER A 24 36.62 -26.39 6.92
N SER A 25 36.01 -26.77 8.04
CA SER A 25 35.96 -26.02 9.30
C SER A 25 35.71 -24.50 9.22
N MET A 26 34.51 -24.07 9.57
CA MET A 26 34.35 -23.43 10.87
C MET A 26 32.87 -23.40 11.26
N GLN A 27 32.65 -23.99 12.42
CA GLN A 27 31.39 -24.07 13.13
C GLN A 27 31.13 -22.68 13.73
N THR A 28 30.60 -21.75 12.94
CA THR A 28 30.03 -20.52 13.51
C THR A 28 28.57 -20.82 13.81
N ARG A 29 28.35 -21.34 15.01
CA ARG A 29 27.02 -21.33 15.65
C ARG A 29 26.70 -19.85 15.88
N GLU A 30 26.18 -19.19 14.85
CA GLU A 30 25.43 -17.96 15.05
C GLU A 30 24.24 -18.35 15.91
N ASP A 31 24.25 -17.81 17.13
CA ASP A 31 23.15 -17.85 18.07
C ASP A 31 21.94 -17.24 17.36
N PHE A 32 21.16 -18.08 16.68
CA PHE A 32 19.84 -17.71 16.15
C PHE A 32 18.90 -17.54 17.34
N SER A 33 19.08 -16.44 18.06
CA SER A 33 18.02 -15.93 18.92
C SER A 33 16.83 -15.64 18.02
N PRO A 34 15.64 -16.22 18.27
CA PRO A 34 14.45 -15.83 17.55
C PRO A 34 14.26 -14.32 17.73
N PRO A 35 13.85 -13.57 16.69
CA PRO A 35 13.57 -12.15 16.84
C PRO A 35 12.57 -11.98 17.97
N LEU A 36 12.86 -11.05 18.89
CA LEU A 36 11.97 -10.72 20.00
C LEU A 36 10.57 -10.40 19.41
N PRO A 37 9.49 -10.88 20.04
CA PRO A 37 8.15 -10.51 19.60
C PRO A 37 8.05 -8.98 19.60
N PRO A 38 7.42 -8.38 18.58
CA PRO A 38 7.23 -6.94 18.57
C PRO A 38 6.50 -6.51 19.85
N PRO A 39 6.81 -5.32 20.39
CA PRO A 39 6.14 -4.84 21.59
C PRO A 39 4.61 -4.85 21.37
N PRO A 40 3.81 -5.18 22.41
CA PRO A 40 2.36 -5.36 22.32
C PRO A 40 1.59 -4.08 21.92
N THR A 41 2.28 -2.97 21.72
CA THR A 41 1.73 -1.70 21.24
C THR A 41 1.66 -1.59 19.72
N SER A 42 2.27 -2.50 18.97
CA SER A 42 2.20 -2.54 17.51
C SER A 42 0.93 -3.27 17.05
N VAL A 43 -0.20 -2.56 16.97
CA VAL A 43 -1.42 -3.08 16.35
C VAL A 43 -1.17 -3.17 14.83
N ALA A 44 -0.95 -4.38 14.32
CA ALA A 44 -0.82 -4.61 12.89
C ALA A 44 -2.19 -4.39 12.21
N LEU A 45 -2.28 -3.40 11.33
CA LEU A 45 -3.47 -3.20 10.51
C LEU A 45 -3.58 -4.38 9.53
N THR A 46 -4.78 -4.94 9.39
CA THR A 46 -5.05 -5.96 8.35
C THR A 46 -5.21 -5.29 6.98
N VAL A 47 -5.74 -4.07 6.96
CA VAL A 47 -5.90 -3.25 5.78
C VAL A 47 -4.62 -2.46 5.52
N GLY A 48 -3.89 -2.86 4.48
CA GLY A 48 -2.72 -2.14 3.99
C GLY A 48 -3.08 -0.85 3.26
N TYR A 49 -2.07 -0.02 3.00
CA TYR A 49 -2.21 1.27 2.30
C TYR A 49 -2.99 1.18 0.99
N GLN A 50 -2.62 0.24 0.10
CA GLN A 50 -3.24 0.09 -1.21
C GLN A 50 -4.73 -0.24 -1.11
N GLU A 51 -5.09 -1.09 -0.14
CA GLU A 51 -6.47 -1.46 0.11
C GLU A 51 -7.28 -0.27 0.63
N ALA A 52 -6.73 0.46 1.60
CA ALA A 52 -7.37 1.66 2.12
C ALA A 52 -7.63 2.70 1.02
N VAL A 53 -6.63 2.98 0.17
CA VAL A 53 -6.78 3.90 -0.97
C VAL A 53 -7.81 3.40 -1.98
N ARG A 54 -7.86 2.10 -2.26
CA ARG A 54 -8.85 1.50 -3.17
C ARG A 54 -10.27 1.69 -2.64
N LEU A 55 -10.49 1.40 -1.36
CA LEU A 55 -11.78 1.56 -0.68
C LEU A 55 -12.20 3.03 -0.62
N GLY A 56 -11.28 3.91 -0.24
CA GLY A 56 -11.50 5.36 -0.22
C GLY A 56 -11.84 5.90 -1.61
N ALA A 57 -11.16 5.44 -2.66
CA ALA A 57 -11.40 5.88 -4.03
C ALA A 57 -12.76 5.39 -4.55
N ALA A 58 -13.17 4.17 -4.18
CA ALA A 58 -14.51 3.66 -4.50
C ALA A 58 -15.60 4.53 -3.85
N TYR A 59 -15.41 4.91 -2.58
CA TYR A 59 -16.32 5.80 -1.86
C TYR A 59 -16.33 7.22 -2.45
N ALA A 60 -15.15 7.80 -2.74
CA ALA A 60 -15.05 9.13 -3.33
C ALA A 60 -15.77 9.20 -4.69
N ARG A 61 -15.58 8.19 -5.55
CA ARG A 61 -16.25 8.12 -6.86
C ARG A 61 -17.77 8.00 -6.79
N SER A 62 -18.32 7.43 -5.72
CA SER A 62 -19.78 7.41 -5.54
C SER A 62 -20.36 8.77 -5.15
N HIS A 63 -19.52 9.70 -4.70
CA HIS A 63 -19.90 11.07 -4.34
C HIS A 63 -19.59 12.06 -5.48
N ASP A 64 -18.38 12.05 -6.02
CA ASP A 64 -17.94 12.93 -7.10
C ASP A 64 -16.73 12.33 -7.82
N GLN A 65 -16.82 12.21 -9.15
CA GLN A 65 -15.75 11.63 -9.98
C GLN A 65 -14.52 12.54 -10.12
N ALA A 66 -14.65 13.84 -9.82
CA ALA A 66 -13.57 14.82 -9.95
C ALA A 66 -12.65 14.89 -8.71
N LEU A 67 -12.83 14.03 -7.71
CA LEU A 67 -12.05 14.02 -6.49
C LEU A 67 -10.77 13.18 -6.62
N GLU A 68 -9.63 13.78 -6.31
CA GLU A 68 -8.32 13.14 -6.33
C GLU A 68 -7.75 12.96 -4.93
N LEU A 69 -7.01 11.87 -4.69
CA LEU A 69 -6.37 11.62 -3.39
C LEU A 69 -5.21 12.62 -3.20
N VAL A 70 -5.31 13.46 -2.18
CA VAL A 70 -4.26 14.45 -1.84
C VAL A 70 -3.49 14.10 -0.58
N MET A 71 -4.06 13.27 0.31
CA MET A 71 -3.39 12.81 1.51
C MET A 71 -3.87 11.43 1.91
N ALA A 72 -2.93 10.61 2.36
CA ALA A 72 -3.19 9.35 3.02
C ALA A 72 -2.23 9.20 4.20
N LYS A 73 -2.78 9.03 5.40
CA LYS A 73 -2.03 8.96 6.66
C LYS A 73 -2.46 7.75 7.47
N GLN A 74 -1.50 6.97 7.93
CA GLN A 74 -1.75 5.90 8.88
C GLN A 74 -2.00 6.49 10.28
N GLY A 75 -3.12 6.12 10.90
CA GLY A 75 -3.41 6.31 12.31
C GLY A 75 -3.26 5.00 13.10
N VAL A 76 -3.59 5.03 14.39
CA VAL A 76 -3.37 3.89 15.32
C VAL A 76 -4.10 2.61 14.88
N ALA A 77 -5.34 2.73 14.39
CA ALA A 77 -6.17 1.59 13.97
C ALA A 77 -6.90 1.85 12.65
N SER A 78 -6.46 2.84 11.86
CA SER A 78 -7.21 3.32 10.71
C SER A 78 -6.31 4.06 9.72
N TRP A 79 -6.75 4.16 8.48
CA TRP A 79 -6.19 5.08 7.48
C TRP A 79 -7.07 6.32 7.37
N TRP A 80 -6.43 7.48 7.37
CA TRP A 80 -7.05 8.77 7.13
C TRP A 80 -6.74 9.19 5.71
N LEU A 81 -7.77 9.40 4.90
CA LEU A 81 -7.64 9.77 3.49
C LEU A 81 -8.31 11.12 3.29
N ARG A 82 -7.68 11.99 2.49
CA ARG A 82 -8.31 13.22 2.01
C ARG A 82 -8.33 13.21 0.51
N TYR A 83 -9.50 13.45 -0.03
CA TYR A 83 -9.73 13.68 -1.44
C TYR A 83 -10.11 15.15 -1.65
N ALA A 84 -9.65 15.74 -2.75
CA ALA A 84 -10.01 17.10 -3.13
C ALA A 84 -10.16 17.23 -4.64
N SER A 85 -11.02 18.15 -5.08
CA SER A 85 -11.05 18.55 -6.49
C SER A 85 -9.72 19.26 -6.83
N PRO A 86 -9.19 19.12 -8.05
CA PRO A 86 -7.97 19.84 -8.48
C PRO A 86 -8.04 21.35 -8.25
N GLU A 87 -9.22 21.95 -8.42
CA GLU A 87 -9.49 23.37 -8.21
C GLU A 87 -9.60 23.77 -6.72
N GLY A 88 -9.49 22.81 -5.79
CA GLY A 88 -9.57 23.03 -4.34
C GLY A 88 -10.96 23.40 -3.79
N GLN A 89 -12.00 23.41 -4.63
CA GLN A 89 -13.35 23.85 -4.26
C GLN A 89 -14.13 22.82 -3.42
N LYS A 90 -13.82 21.53 -3.59
CA LYS A 90 -14.45 20.44 -2.85
C LYS A 90 -13.39 19.59 -2.17
N SER A 91 -13.70 19.11 -0.97
CA SER A 91 -12.88 18.12 -0.28
C SER A 91 -13.74 17.11 0.48
N LEU A 92 -13.22 15.90 0.60
CA LEU A 92 -13.84 14.78 1.28
C LEU A 92 -12.78 14.08 2.13
N ASP A 93 -12.97 14.10 3.45
CA ASP A 93 -12.14 13.39 4.40
C ASP A 93 -12.79 12.06 4.75
N LEU A 94 -12.03 10.97 4.66
CA LEU A 94 -12.48 9.61 4.94
C LEU A 94 -11.60 8.94 5.99
N ARG A 95 -12.22 8.12 6.82
CA ARG A 95 -11.54 7.16 7.69
C ARG A 95 -11.83 5.75 7.19
N VAL A 96 -10.78 4.98 6.96
CA VAL A 96 -10.89 3.54 6.67
C VAL A 96 -10.41 2.78 7.89
N ASP A 97 -11.29 1.99 8.50
CA ASP A 97 -10.91 1.16 9.63
C ASP A 97 -9.89 0.09 9.20
N GLY A 98 -8.80 0.01 9.95
CA GLY A 98 -7.63 -0.79 9.60
C GLY A 98 -7.81 -2.29 9.84
N HIS A 99 -8.93 -2.71 10.43
CA HIS A 99 -9.23 -4.11 10.73
C HIS A 99 -10.42 -4.63 9.91
N THR A 100 -11.46 -3.81 9.81
CA THR A 100 -12.76 -4.15 9.23
C THR A 100 -12.95 -3.65 7.80
N ALA A 101 -12.03 -2.82 7.28
CA ALA A 101 -12.14 -2.17 5.98
C ALA A 101 -13.39 -1.28 5.81
N LYS A 102 -14.06 -0.92 6.92
CA LYS A 102 -15.20 -0.01 6.89
C LYS A 102 -14.73 1.40 6.53
N VAL A 103 -15.41 2.03 5.58
CA VAL A 103 -15.15 3.42 5.17
C VAL A 103 -16.21 4.32 5.79
N GLU A 104 -15.78 5.38 6.45
CA GLU A 104 -16.65 6.38 7.06
C GLU A 104 -16.24 7.79 6.62
N PRO A 105 -17.18 8.64 6.16
CA PRO A 105 -16.90 10.05 5.95
C PRO A 105 -16.67 10.73 7.30
N ILE A 106 -15.66 11.59 7.36
CA ILE A 106 -15.38 12.40 8.54
C ILE A 106 -16.16 13.70 8.38
N PRO A 107 -17.09 14.01 9.29
CA PRO A 107 -17.80 15.28 9.24
C PRO A 107 -16.79 16.42 9.36
N LEU A 108 -16.82 17.34 8.39
CA LEU A 108 -16.12 18.62 8.56
C LEU A 108 -16.78 19.33 9.76
N PRO A 109 -16.01 19.98 10.65
CA PRO A 109 -16.60 20.88 11.61
C PRO A 109 -17.41 21.94 10.85
N PRO A 110 -18.59 22.35 11.32
CA PRO A 110 -19.35 23.41 10.67
C PRO A 110 -18.46 24.64 10.58
N SER A 111 -18.27 25.18 9.38
CA SER A 111 -17.53 26.43 9.18
C SER A 111 -18.09 27.50 10.12
N ALA A 112 -17.29 27.88 11.11
CA ALA A 112 -17.61 29.00 11.98
C ALA A 112 -17.69 30.26 11.11
N GLY A 113 -18.89 30.83 10.98
CA GLY A 113 -19.08 32.18 10.44
C GLY A 113 -19.68 32.24 9.04
N ALA A 114 -20.92 31.79 8.86
CA ALA A 114 -21.83 32.68 8.14
C ALA A 114 -22.08 33.88 9.09
N PRO A 115 -21.77 35.13 8.69
CA PRO A 115 -22.14 36.26 9.53
C PRO A 115 -23.67 36.28 9.64
N SER A 116 -24.18 36.06 10.85
CA SER A 116 -25.56 36.36 11.20
C SER A 116 -25.79 37.83 10.87
N ARG A 117 -26.70 38.08 9.93
CA ARG A 117 -27.06 39.42 9.48
C ARG A 117 -27.94 40.12 10.49
#